data_AF-A0A182YQK3-F1
#
_entry.id   AF-A0A182YQK3-F1
#
_cell.length_a   1.000
_cell.length_b   1.000
_cell.length_c   1.000
_cell.angle_alpha   90.00
_cell.angle_beta   90.00
_cell.angle_gamma   90.00
#
_symmetry.space_group_name_H-M   'P 1'
#
loop_
_entity.id
_entity.type
_entity.pdbx_description
1 polymer ?
#
loop_
_entity_poly.entity_id
_entity_poly.type
_entity_poly.pdbx_seq_one_letter_code
_entity_poly.pdbx_strand_id
1 'polypeptide(L)'
;MALVLRNIYQTFNYFFTEYKDPRIENYPLLGSPWPIAAIIVLYLKFVYDWGRRLMKHQKPLDLTTVMNIYNLIQIFLNLYIGIVGGLNSYFTADYSWSCETINQKDNPSRRKLIFITYLYFISKIIDLLDTVFFVLRKKYNQITFLHTYHHAGMVLATYIFTKFLAGSHATLLGLINSFVHVIMYFYYFLTSFKPELKNSLWWKRHITQVQLIQFTILMLHFGVPLVDGRSAHLPLVGSPVLIVGIVFAYLYFVLRYGPRHMVNRKPYNVLKMIKVYNLFQMAANVTLFLRICYNVFLLYEHFSFRCQPIDYSKSRVGMDEVYFSYAYFLLKLADLADTVFFVLRKKQSHVSFLHVYHHSFMVLTTYCALVFVPGGHVLLLGLWNTLVHAIMYFYYFLTSLGAHNNSIWWKKYLTRLQLMQFLHLAFHFGRPLFDGNCNFPTFWLWYGFLQAIIVLGLFLDFYIKTYKYQDKNELAQKKA
;
A
#
# COMPACT_ATOMS: atom_id res chain seq x y z
N MET A 1 -20.31 8.73 34.12
CA MET A 1 -20.15 9.65 32.96
C MET A 1 -19.19 10.81 33.27
N ALA A 2 -19.36 11.56 34.38
CA ALA A 2 -18.47 12.67 34.75
C ALA A 2 -16.99 12.26 35.00
N LEU A 3 -16.74 11.10 35.63
CA LEU A 3 -15.37 10.60 35.84
C LEU A 3 -14.66 10.25 34.52
N VAL A 4 -15.40 9.64 33.58
CA VAL A 4 -14.89 9.30 32.24
C VAL A 4 -14.59 10.58 31.44
N LEU A 5 -15.49 11.57 31.48
CA LEU A 5 -15.28 12.86 30.82
C LEU A 5 -14.09 13.62 31.43
N ARG A 6 -13.93 13.57 32.76
CA ARG A 6 -12.78 14.18 33.46
C ARG A 6 -11.47 13.51 33.08
N ASN A 7 -11.43 12.17 33.02
CA ASN A 7 -10.24 11.45 32.57
C ASN A 7 -9.93 11.76 31.10
N ILE A 8 -10.92 11.78 30.22
CA ILE A 8 -10.71 12.15 28.80
C ILE A 8 -10.15 13.57 28.70
N TYR A 9 -10.73 14.52 29.45
CA TYR A 9 -10.28 15.91 29.46
C TYR A 9 -8.87 16.07 30.01
N GLN A 10 -8.53 15.36 31.09
CA GLN A 10 -7.19 15.37 31.68
C GLN A 10 -6.15 14.75 30.75
N THR A 11 -6.45 13.59 30.15
CA THR A 11 -5.57 12.93 29.17
C THR A 11 -5.39 13.81 27.92
N PHE A 12 -6.47 14.42 27.43
CA PHE A 12 -6.42 15.34 26.30
C PHE A 12 -5.55 16.54 26.62
N ASN A 13 -5.76 17.21 27.75
CA ASN A 13 -4.96 18.36 28.16
C ASN A 13 -3.49 17.98 28.34
N TYR A 14 -3.21 16.87 29.03
CA TYR A 14 -1.84 16.37 29.21
C TYR A 14 -1.13 16.15 27.88
N PHE A 15 -1.78 15.46 26.94
CA PHE A 15 -1.22 15.24 25.60
C PHE A 15 -0.97 16.57 24.85
N PHE A 16 -1.92 17.51 24.95
CA PHE A 16 -1.85 18.81 24.29
C PHE A 16 -0.82 19.76 24.91
N THR A 17 -0.47 19.61 26.19
CA THR A 17 0.52 20.47 26.86
C THR A 17 1.93 19.91 26.78
N GLU A 18 2.09 18.59 26.86
CA GLU A 18 3.42 17.94 26.91
C GLU A 18 4.05 17.78 25.51
N TYR A 19 3.26 17.43 24.49
CA TYR A 19 3.80 17.11 23.17
C TYR A 19 3.74 18.25 22.16
N LYS A 20 3.23 19.44 22.55
CA LYS A 20 3.17 20.60 21.66
C LYS A 20 4.57 21.10 21.32
N ASP A 21 4.76 21.57 20.09
CA ASP A 21 5.95 22.33 19.76
C ASP A 21 5.85 23.74 20.41
N PRO A 22 6.81 24.14 21.28
CA PRO A 22 6.75 25.45 21.93
C PRO A 22 6.96 26.62 20.94
N ARG A 23 7.58 26.38 19.79
CA ARG A 23 7.95 27.43 18.81
C ARG A 23 6.75 28.04 18.08
N ILE A 24 5.61 27.36 18.10
CA ILE A 24 4.38 27.73 17.38
C ILE A 24 3.28 28.24 18.33
N GLU A 25 3.55 28.33 19.63
CA GLU A 25 2.53 28.69 20.62
C GLU A 25 1.92 30.07 20.37
N ASN A 26 2.73 31.00 19.89
CA ASN A 26 2.32 32.37 19.59
C ASN A 26 1.64 32.53 18.22
N TYR A 27 1.52 31.46 17.44
CA TYR A 27 0.97 31.56 16.09
C TYR A 27 -0.56 31.59 16.15
N PRO A 28 -1.22 32.43 15.35
CA PRO A 28 -2.68 32.51 15.31
C PRO A 28 -3.33 31.14 15.07
N LEU A 29 -4.44 30.88 15.74
CA LEU A 29 -5.25 29.66 15.63
C LEU A 29 -4.59 28.35 16.11
N LEU A 30 -3.32 28.34 16.52
CA LEU A 30 -2.63 27.14 17.01
C LEU A 30 -2.68 26.96 18.54
N GLY A 31 -2.92 28.04 19.29
CA GLY A 31 -2.95 27.99 20.76
C GLY A 31 -3.98 27.00 21.31
N SER A 32 -5.17 26.92 20.72
CA SER A 32 -6.25 26.03 21.15
C SER A 32 -6.87 25.27 19.98
N PRO A 33 -7.38 24.04 20.17
CA PRO A 33 -8.10 23.30 19.13
C PRO A 33 -9.53 23.80 18.88
N TRP A 34 -10.11 24.53 19.84
CA TRP A 34 -11.51 24.99 19.77
C TRP A 34 -11.83 25.94 18.61
N PRO A 35 -10.96 26.92 18.25
CA PRO A 35 -11.17 27.75 17.07
C PRO A 35 -11.28 26.94 15.78
N ILE A 36 -10.49 25.88 15.62
CA ILE A 36 -10.51 25.04 14.42
C ILE A 36 -11.77 24.17 14.37
N ALA A 37 -12.16 23.59 15.50
CA ALA A 37 -13.43 22.89 15.61
C ALA A 37 -14.61 23.82 15.24
N ALA A 38 -14.59 25.07 15.73
CA ALA A 38 -15.60 26.07 15.39
C ALA A 38 -15.61 26.40 13.89
N ILE A 39 -14.44 26.62 13.26
CA ILE A 39 -14.34 26.85 11.81
C ILE A 39 -14.94 25.69 11.02
N ILE A 40 -14.60 24.44 11.35
CA ILE A 40 -15.10 23.26 10.66
C ILE A 40 -16.62 23.12 10.81
N VAL A 41 -17.15 23.31 12.03
CA VAL A 41 -18.60 23.23 12.29
C VAL A 41 -19.35 24.33 11.54
N LEU A 42 -18.86 25.57 11.58
CA LEU A 42 -19.45 26.70 10.87
C LEU A 42 -19.42 26.48 9.35
N TYR A 43 -18.29 25.98 8.83
CA TYR A 43 -18.12 25.61 7.44
C TYR A 43 -19.14 24.55 7.00
N LEU A 44 -19.26 23.43 7.73
CA LEU A 44 -20.21 22.37 7.40
C LEU A 44 -21.66 22.87 7.47
N LYS A 45 -21.97 23.67 8.49
CA LYS A 45 -23.29 24.29 8.65
C LYS A 45 -23.61 25.25 7.51
N PHE A 46 -22.62 26.01 7.04
CA PHE A 46 -22.77 26.89 5.88
C PHE A 46 -23.00 26.08 4.59
N VAL A 47 -22.19 25.06 4.32
CA VAL A 47 -22.24 24.28 3.07
C VAL A 47 -23.53 23.45 2.95
N TYR A 48 -24.00 22.86 4.05
CA TYR A 48 -25.18 21.99 4.04
C TYR A 48 -26.49 22.69 4.36
N ASP A 49 -26.47 23.77 5.14
CA ASP A 49 -27.69 24.40 5.63
C ASP A 49 -27.77 25.89 5.26
N TRP A 50 -27.00 26.76 5.93
CA TRP A 50 -27.18 28.21 5.83
C TRP A 50 -26.99 28.76 4.42
N GLY A 51 -25.91 28.39 3.75
CA GLY A 51 -25.62 28.87 2.39
C GLY A 51 -26.64 28.38 1.36
N ARG A 52 -27.18 27.16 1.54
CA ARG A 52 -28.25 26.64 0.68
C ARG A 52 -29.56 27.37 0.90
N ARG A 53 -29.93 27.67 2.16
CA ARG A 53 -31.12 28.48 2.49
C ARG A 53 -31.01 29.90 1.92
N LEU A 54 -29.86 30.56 2.12
CA LEU A 54 -29.58 31.90 1.60
C LEU A 54 -29.73 31.95 0.08
N MET A 55 -29.18 30.95 -0.62
CA MET A 55 -29.21 30.89 -2.08
C MET A 55 -30.55 30.36 -2.64
N LYS A 56 -31.47 29.82 -1.83
CA LYS A 56 -32.72 29.21 -2.32
C LYS A 56 -33.50 30.14 -3.25
N HIS A 57 -33.65 31.40 -2.85
CA HIS A 57 -34.41 32.43 -3.57
C HIS A 57 -33.53 33.42 -4.38
N GLN A 58 -32.20 33.29 -4.30
CA GLN A 58 -31.26 34.18 -4.99
C GLN A 58 -30.82 33.62 -6.35
N LYS A 59 -30.47 34.48 -7.31
CA LYS A 59 -29.81 34.05 -8.55
C LYS A 59 -28.35 33.66 -8.26
N PRO A 60 -27.74 32.74 -9.04
CA PRO A 60 -26.33 32.38 -8.85
C PRO A 60 -25.45 33.64 -9.02
N LEU A 61 -24.57 33.89 -8.05
CA LEU A 61 -23.71 35.07 -8.08
C LEU A 61 -22.60 34.90 -9.13
N ASP A 62 -22.31 35.97 -9.88
CA ASP A 62 -21.14 36.00 -10.74
C ASP A 62 -19.91 36.39 -9.92
N LEU A 63 -19.14 35.37 -9.55
CA LEU A 63 -17.92 35.51 -8.74
C LEU A 63 -16.65 35.33 -9.59
N THR A 64 -16.73 35.51 -10.90
CA THR A 64 -15.62 35.18 -11.81
C THR A 64 -14.35 35.96 -11.47
N THR A 65 -14.43 37.27 -11.24
CA THR A 65 -13.28 38.10 -10.85
C THR A 65 -12.69 37.68 -9.50
N VAL A 66 -13.55 37.42 -8.51
CA VAL A 66 -13.13 36.98 -7.17
C VAL A 66 -12.44 35.63 -7.23
N MET A 67 -12.99 34.68 -7.99
CA MET A 67 -12.40 33.36 -8.20
C MET A 67 -11.06 33.45 -8.93
N ASN A 68 -10.92 34.35 -9.91
CA ASN A 68 -9.65 34.54 -10.62
C ASN A 68 -8.56 35.05 -9.66
N ILE A 69 -8.87 36.04 -8.84
CA ILE A 69 -7.94 36.57 -7.82
C ILE A 69 -7.61 35.48 -6.80
N TYR A 70 -8.61 34.76 -6.30
CA TYR A 70 -8.43 33.67 -5.36
C TYR A 70 -7.53 32.55 -5.92
N ASN A 71 -7.80 32.08 -7.14
CA ASN A 71 -7.01 31.03 -7.77
C ASN A 71 -5.56 31.51 -7.99
N LEU A 72 -5.35 32.78 -8.33
CA LEU A 72 -4.02 33.36 -8.49
C LEU A 72 -3.26 33.41 -7.16
N ILE A 73 -3.91 33.84 -6.08
CA ILE A 73 -3.35 33.82 -4.73
C ILE A 73 -2.96 32.38 -4.33
N GLN A 74 -3.85 31.41 -4.58
CA GLN A 74 -3.59 30.00 -4.28
C GLN A 74 -2.39 29.44 -5.06
N ILE A 75 -2.23 29.80 -6.34
CA ILE A 75 -1.07 29.41 -7.15
C ILE A 75 0.21 29.94 -6.51
N PHE A 76 0.30 31.24 -6.21
CA PHE A 76 1.49 31.84 -5.63
C PHE A 76 1.79 31.33 -4.21
N LEU A 77 0.76 31.15 -3.38
CA LEU A 77 0.90 30.62 -2.03
C LEU A 77 1.45 29.19 -2.04
N ASN A 78 0.87 28.30 -2.85
CA ASN A 78 1.35 26.92 -2.97
C ASN A 78 2.73 26.84 -3.63
N LEU A 79 3.03 27.72 -4.58
CA LEU A 79 4.37 27.80 -5.18
C LEU A 79 5.43 28.21 -4.14
N TYR A 80 5.12 29.21 -3.32
CA TYR A 80 6.00 29.66 -2.23
C TYR A 80 6.22 28.55 -1.20
N ILE A 81 5.16 27.87 -0.75
CA ILE A 81 5.26 26.73 0.19
C ILE A 81 6.11 25.61 -0.41
N GLY A 82 5.89 25.24 -1.67
CA GLY A 82 6.62 24.17 -2.33
C GLY A 82 8.11 24.47 -2.48
N ILE A 83 8.47 25.67 -2.98
CA ILE A 83 9.87 26.05 -3.21
C ILE A 83 10.61 26.26 -1.88
N VAL A 84 10.08 27.13 -1.01
CA VAL A 84 10.78 27.47 0.25
C VAL A 84 10.77 26.27 1.19
N GLY A 85 9.67 25.52 1.26
CA GLY A 85 9.62 24.29 2.03
C GLY A 85 10.61 23.24 1.54
N GLY A 86 10.72 23.03 0.23
CA GLY A 86 11.69 22.09 -0.35
C GLY A 86 13.14 22.47 -0.07
N LEU A 87 13.50 23.74 -0.28
CA LEU A 87 14.85 24.27 -0.05
C LEU A 87 15.30 24.22 1.41
N ASN A 88 14.37 24.25 2.37
CA ASN A 88 14.65 24.18 3.81
C ASN A 88 14.35 22.80 4.43
N SER A 89 14.09 21.78 3.60
CA SER A 89 13.90 20.39 4.06
C SER A 89 14.66 19.42 3.15
N TYR A 90 13.97 18.70 2.26
CA TYR A 90 14.51 17.59 1.48
C TYR A 90 15.61 17.95 0.47
N PHE A 91 15.80 19.23 0.14
CA PHE A 91 16.92 19.71 -0.68
C PHE A 91 18.12 20.18 0.14
N THR A 92 18.04 20.11 1.47
CA THR A 92 19.18 20.37 2.36
C THR A 92 19.86 19.04 2.71
N ALA A 93 21.20 19.05 2.79
CA ALA A 93 21.99 17.82 3.02
C ALA A 93 21.79 17.19 4.41
N ASP A 94 21.28 17.96 5.39
CA ASP A 94 21.02 17.50 6.77
C ASP A 94 19.66 16.83 6.93
N TYR A 95 18.80 16.84 5.91
CA TYR A 95 17.44 16.31 5.99
C TYR A 95 17.37 14.89 5.43
N SER A 96 16.93 13.95 6.26
CA SER A 96 16.87 12.54 5.89
C SER A 96 15.64 12.25 5.02
N TRP A 97 15.88 11.69 3.84
CA TRP A 97 14.81 11.13 2.99
C TRP A 97 14.23 9.82 3.56
N SER A 98 14.97 9.13 4.44
CA SER A 98 14.54 7.83 4.98
C SER A 98 13.66 7.99 6.22
N CYS A 99 14.13 8.76 7.19
CA CYS A 99 13.40 9.02 8.43
C CYS A 99 13.88 10.34 9.03
N GLU A 100 13.10 11.40 8.84
CA GLU A 100 13.35 12.67 9.52
C GLU A 100 12.62 12.71 10.86
N THR A 101 13.39 12.81 11.94
CA THR A 101 12.87 12.93 13.31
C THR A 101 12.35 14.34 13.60
N ILE A 102 11.53 14.47 14.64
CA ILE A 102 11.05 15.78 15.11
C ILE A 102 12.22 16.49 15.80
N ASN A 103 12.86 17.42 15.10
CA ASN A 103 13.96 18.18 15.66
C ASN A 103 13.45 19.42 16.40
N GLN A 104 13.51 19.37 17.73
CA GLN A 104 13.14 20.50 18.60
C GLN A 104 14.26 21.54 18.75
N LYS A 105 15.46 21.30 18.23
CA LYS A 105 16.54 22.29 18.26
C LYS A 105 16.16 23.52 17.46
N ASP A 106 16.44 24.67 18.03
CA ASP A 106 16.00 25.95 17.51
C ASP A 106 17.04 26.55 16.55
N ASN A 107 16.91 26.19 15.26
CA ASN A 107 17.77 26.68 14.20
C ASN A 107 17.01 27.63 13.26
N PRO A 108 17.64 28.65 12.67
CA PRO A 108 16.98 29.57 11.73
C PRO A 108 16.29 28.86 10.56
N SER A 109 16.90 27.84 9.97
CA SER A 109 16.32 27.04 8.89
C SER A 109 15.08 26.26 9.34
N ARG A 110 15.08 25.76 10.59
CA ARG A 110 13.94 25.00 11.14
C ARG A 110 12.79 25.93 11.53
N ARG A 111 13.06 27.13 12.05
CA ARG A 111 12.04 28.18 12.24
C ARG A 111 11.36 28.54 10.93
N LYS A 112 12.14 28.69 9.84
CA LYS A 112 11.58 28.91 8.49
C LYS A 112 10.69 27.74 8.06
N LEU A 113 11.14 26.49 8.23
CA LEU A 113 10.36 25.32 7.85
C LEU A 113 9.03 25.19 8.64
N ILE A 114 9.05 25.51 9.93
CA ILE A 114 7.85 25.56 10.78
C ILE A 114 6.90 26.64 10.31
N PHE A 115 7.42 27.83 9.97
CA PHE A 115 6.59 28.89 9.40
C PHE A 115 5.96 28.49 8.06
N ILE A 116 6.70 27.80 7.18
CA ILE A 116 6.14 27.25 5.93
C ILE A 116 5.07 26.20 6.20
N THR A 117 5.27 25.36 7.21
CA THR A 117 4.26 24.36 7.65
C THR A 117 2.99 25.05 8.14
N TYR A 118 3.13 26.13 8.91
CA TYR A 118 2.00 26.97 9.31
C TYR A 118 1.30 27.62 8.10
N LEU A 119 2.04 28.17 7.13
CA LEU A 119 1.45 28.72 5.92
C LEU A 119 0.67 27.66 5.12
N TYR A 120 1.15 26.41 5.09
CA TYR A 120 0.42 25.30 4.50
C TYR A 120 -0.90 25.00 5.24
N PHE A 121 -0.89 25.02 6.56
CA PHE A 121 -2.10 24.92 7.37
C PHE A 121 -3.09 26.06 7.08
N ILE A 122 -2.63 27.31 7.02
CA ILE A 122 -3.46 28.45 6.65
C ILE A 122 -4.02 28.30 5.22
N SER A 123 -3.22 27.82 4.26
CA SER A 123 -3.69 27.51 2.92
C SER A 123 -4.87 26.52 2.93
N LYS A 124 -4.85 25.48 3.77
CA LYS A 124 -5.99 24.54 3.87
C LYS A 124 -7.26 25.19 4.42
N ILE A 125 -7.14 26.19 5.31
CA ILE A 125 -8.29 26.98 5.76
C ILE A 125 -8.83 27.83 4.60
N ILE A 126 -7.95 28.43 3.81
CA ILE A 126 -8.33 29.22 2.63
C ILE A 126 -8.99 28.32 1.56
N ASP A 127 -8.53 27.07 1.38
CA ASP A 127 -9.10 26.07 0.47
C ASP A 127 -10.60 25.80 0.77
N LEU A 128 -11.09 26.06 1.99
CA LEU A 128 -12.52 25.94 2.32
C LEU A 128 -13.40 26.86 1.46
N LEU A 129 -12.85 27.99 0.98
CA LEU A 129 -13.56 28.92 0.10
C LEU A 129 -13.98 28.30 -1.24
N ASP A 130 -13.32 27.23 -1.69
CA ASP A 130 -13.71 26.50 -2.92
C ASP A 130 -15.18 26.05 -2.85
N THR A 131 -15.58 25.43 -1.72
CA THR A 131 -16.99 25.05 -1.52
C THR A 131 -17.91 26.23 -1.36
N VAL A 132 -17.45 27.31 -0.72
CA VAL A 132 -18.24 28.53 -0.55
C VAL A 132 -18.60 29.09 -1.92
N PHE A 133 -17.64 29.14 -2.85
CA PHE A 133 -17.90 29.53 -4.23
C PHE A 133 -18.87 28.56 -4.94
N PHE A 134 -18.78 27.25 -4.71
CA PHE A 134 -19.75 26.30 -5.27
C PHE A 134 -21.17 26.53 -4.77
N VAL A 135 -21.35 26.83 -3.48
CA VAL A 135 -22.65 27.13 -2.88
C VAL A 135 -23.23 28.42 -3.47
N LEU A 136 -22.45 29.50 -3.49
CA LEU A 136 -22.87 30.81 -3.98
C LEU A 136 -23.16 30.84 -5.50
N ARG A 137 -22.55 29.92 -6.26
CA ARG A 137 -22.81 29.75 -7.71
C ARG A 137 -23.88 28.71 -8.02
N LYS A 138 -24.52 28.12 -7.00
CA LYS A 138 -25.50 27.01 -7.13
C LYS A 138 -24.94 25.80 -7.90
N LYS A 139 -23.65 25.51 -7.77
CA LYS A 139 -23.00 24.34 -8.40
C LYS A 139 -22.96 23.14 -7.45
N TYR A 140 -24.13 22.75 -6.92
CA TYR A 140 -24.24 21.70 -5.90
C TYR A 140 -23.71 20.34 -6.35
N ASN A 141 -23.71 20.05 -7.66
CA ASN A 141 -23.13 18.81 -8.22
C ASN A 141 -21.62 18.66 -7.95
N GLN A 142 -20.92 19.75 -7.63
CA GLN A 142 -19.49 19.73 -7.28
C GLN A 142 -19.26 19.46 -5.78
N ILE A 143 -20.29 19.66 -4.94
CA ILE A 143 -20.22 19.46 -3.48
C ILE A 143 -20.52 18.00 -3.18
N THR A 144 -19.52 17.15 -3.38
CA THR A 144 -19.60 15.72 -3.06
C THR A 144 -19.19 15.45 -1.61
N PHE A 145 -19.56 14.26 -1.10
CA PHE A 145 -19.07 13.78 0.20
C PHE A 145 -17.54 13.76 0.24
N LEU A 146 -16.90 13.24 -0.81
CA LEU A 146 -15.43 13.18 -0.89
C LEU A 146 -14.80 14.57 -0.76
N HIS A 147 -15.34 15.56 -1.47
CA HIS A 147 -14.82 16.92 -1.43
C HIS A 147 -14.98 17.55 -0.03
N THR A 148 -16.17 17.50 0.56
CA THR A 148 -16.43 18.08 1.89
C THR A 148 -15.66 17.37 3.01
N TYR A 149 -15.60 16.03 2.97
CA TYR A 149 -14.79 15.21 3.89
C TYR A 149 -13.30 15.57 3.77
N HIS A 150 -12.77 15.65 2.55
CA HIS A 150 -11.37 16.01 2.33
C HIS A 150 -11.05 17.42 2.84
N HIS A 151 -11.83 18.44 2.47
CA HIS A 151 -11.55 19.82 2.89
C HIS A 151 -11.64 20.01 4.41
N ALA A 152 -12.66 19.45 5.08
CA ALA A 152 -12.76 19.50 6.54
C ALA A 152 -11.66 18.66 7.24
N GLY A 153 -11.42 17.45 6.73
CA GLY A 153 -10.41 16.53 7.27
C GLY A 153 -8.99 17.07 7.13
N MET A 154 -8.65 17.70 6.00
CA MET A 154 -7.33 18.29 5.78
C MET A 154 -7.05 19.46 6.72
N VAL A 155 -8.04 20.29 7.07
CA VAL A 155 -7.86 21.36 8.06
C VAL A 155 -7.54 20.78 9.44
N LEU A 156 -8.26 19.73 9.86
CA LEU A 156 -7.97 19.06 11.13
C LEU A 156 -6.61 18.35 11.13
N ALA A 157 -6.30 17.61 10.06
CA ALA A 157 -5.05 16.88 9.92
C ALA A 157 -3.85 17.82 9.90
N THR A 158 -3.94 18.94 9.18
CA THR A 158 -2.85 19.94 9.12
C THR A 158 -2.71 20.75 10.40
N TYR A 159 -3.79 20.93 11.18
CA TYR A 159 -3.70 21.48 12.54
C TYR A 159 -2.86 20.56 13.43
N ILE A 160 -3.19 19.26 13.50
CA ILE A 160 -2.45 18.27 14.28
C ILE A 160 -1.00 18.18 13.80
N PHE A 161 -0.79 18.13 12.48
CA PHE A 161 0.54 18.09 11.88
C PHE A 161 1.38 19.31 12.25
N THR A 162 0.85 20.52 12.08
CA THR A 162 1.57 21.76 12.44
C THR A 162 1.84 21.80 13.94
N LYS A 163 0.92 21.29 14.78
CA LYS A 163 1.04 21.37 16.24
C LYS A 163 2.08 20.44 16.84
N PHE A 164 2.20 19.22 16.30
CA PHE A 164 2.97 18.14 16.91
C PHE A 164 4.14 17.65 16.04
N LEU A 165 4.06 17.83 14.72
CA LEU A 165 4.92 17.15 13.74
C LEU A 165 5.60 18.13 12.76
N ALA A 166 5.58 19.44 13.05
CA ALA A 166 6.14 20.44 12.15
C ALA A 166 7.64 20.20 11.88
N GLY A 167 8.02 20.23 10.59
CA GLY A 167 9.41 20.04 10.17
C GLY A 167 9.96 18.62 10.32
N SER A 168 9.08 17.62 10.45
CA SER A 168 9.41 16.18 10.50
C SER A 168 9.22 15.47 9.15
N HIS A 169 9.37 14.14 9.11
CA HIS A 169 9.12 13.29 7.95
C HIS A 169 7.79 13.56 7.22
N ALA A 170 6.77 14.07 7.92
CA ALA A 170 5.48 14.40 7.33
C ALA A 170 5.45 15.69 6.50
N THR A 171 6.51 16.50 6.51
CA THR A 171 6.65 17.72 5.70
C THR A 171 6.50 17.45 4.20
N LEU A 172 6.90 16.27 3.71
CA LEU A 172 6.76 15.92 2.29
C LEU A 172 5.30 15.95 1.81
N LEU A 173 4.35 15.67 2.70
CA LEU A 173 2.91 15.76 2.40
C LEU A 173 2.55 17.17 1.95
N GLY A 174 3.00 18.18 2.70
CA GLY A 174 2.79 19.58 2.35
C GLY A 174 3.44 19.95 1.01
N LEU A 175 4.69 19.54 0.80
CA LEU A 175 5.44 19.88 -0.42
C LEU A 175 4.81 19.32 -1.69
N ILE A 176 4.54 18.01 -1.73
CA ILE A 176 3.97 17.38 -2.92
C ILE A 176 2.53 17.86 -3.12
N ASN A 177 1.74 18.01 -2.05
CA ASN A 177 0.38 18.53 -2.18
C ASN A 177 0.37 19.96 -2.74
N SER A 178 1.28 20.83 -2.27
CA SER A 178 1.41 22.19 -2.81
C SER A 178 1.81 22.18 -4.28
N PHE A 179 2.72 21.31 -4.71
CA PHE A 179 3.05 21.14 -6.14
C PHE A 179 1.82 20.75 -6.98
N VAL A 180 1.03 19.78 -6.52
CA VAL A 180 -0.20 19.37 -7.22
C VAL A 180 -1.26 20.47 -7.19
N HIS A 181 -1.36 21.22 -6.08
CA HIS A 181 -2.28 22.35 -5.96
C HIS A 181 -1.91 23.50 -6.90
N VAL A 182 -0.63 23.77 -7.18
CA VAL A 182 -0.22 24.72 -8.23
C VAL A 182 -0.83 24.32 -9.58
N ILE A 183 -0.70 23.05 -9.97
CA ILE A 183 -1.25 22.54 -11.24
C ILE A 183 -2.80 22.64 -11.26
N MET A 184 -3.44 22.25 -10.16
CA MET A 184 -4.90 22.23 -10.04
C MET A 184 -5.49 23.66 -10.07
N TYR A 185 -4.97 24.58 -9.27
CA TYR A 185 -5.46 25.96 -9.24
C TYR A 185 -5.11 26.71 -10.52
N PHE A 186 -4.00 26.39 -11.19
CA PHE A 186 -3.71 26.90 -12.53
C PHE A 186 -4.79 26.48 -13.54
N TYR A 187 -5.24 25.22 -13.50
CA TYR A 187 -6.37 24.77 -14.31
C TYR A 187 -7.67 25.50 -13.96
N TYR A 188 -7.97 25.73 -12.67
CA TYR A 188 -9.17 26.48 -12.26
C TYR A 188 -9.10 27.95 -12.65
N PHE A 189 -7.93 28.58 -12.61
CA PHE A 189 -7.70 29.93 -13.10
C PHE A 189 -7.99 30.02 -14.60
N LEU A 190 -7.38 29.15 -15.42
CA LEU A 190 -7.59 29.16 -16.87
C LEU A 190 -9.05 28.95 -17.28
N THR A 191 -9.74 28.01 -16.62
CA THR A 191 -11.16 27.72 -16.90
C THR A 191 -12.12 28.80 -16.42
N SER A 192 -11.71 29.63 -15.46
CA SER A 192 -12.50 30.77 -14.97
C SER A 192 -12.22 32.04 -15.77
N PHE A 193 -10.97 32.25 -16.22
CA PHE A 193 -10.56 33.41 -17.03
C PHE A 193 -11.08 33.34 -18.47
N LYS A 194 -11.04 32.15 -19.10
CA LYS A 194 -11.60 31.92 -20.44
C LYS A 194 -12.46 30.65 -20.44
N PRO A 195 -13.80 30.78 -20.27
CA PRO A 195 -14.70 29.64 -20.28
C PRO A 195 -14.64 28.79 -21.54
N GLU A 196 -14.30 29.39 -22.69
CA GLU A 196 -14.10 28.71 -23.97
C GLU A 196 -12.98 27.66 -23.93
N LEU A 197 -11.95 27.87 -23.10
CA LEU A 197 -10.86 26.91 -22.93
C LEU A 197 -11.31 25.65 -22.19
N LYS A 198 -12.41 25.69 -21.44
CA LYS A 198 -12.85 24.57 -20.60
C LYS A 198 -13.02 23.25 -21.36
N ASN A 199 -13.48 23.33 -22.61
CA ASN A 199 -13.67 22.16 -23.48
C ASN A 199 -12.41 21.80 -24.29
N SER A 200 -11.45 22.71 -24.40
CA SER A 200 -10.20 22.54 -25.17
C SER A 200 -9.04 21.97 -24.33
N LEU A 201 -9.12 22.06 -23.00
CA LEU A 201 -8.06 21.60 -22.08
C LEU A 201 -8.02 20.06 -21.97
N TRP A 202 -7.34 19.43 -22.93
CA TRP A 202 -7.12 17.98 -23.02
C TRP A 202 -6.45 17.37 -21.78
N TRP A 203 -5.62 18.14 -21.06
CA TRP A 203 -4.85 17.64 -19.91
C TRP A 203 -5.64 17.50 -18.61
N LYS A 204 -6.95 17.81 -18.58
CA LYS A 204 -7.80 17.62 -17.38
C LYS A 204 -7.66 16.20 -16.80
N ARG A 205 -7.59 15.18 -17.67
CA ARG A 205 -7.41 13.77 -17.26
C ARG A 205 -6.06 13.53 -16.58
N HIS A 206 -5.01 14.25 -17.00
CA HIS A 206 -3.67 14.12 -16.44
C HIS A 206 -3.55 14.73 -15.04
N ILE A 207 -4.36 15.74 -14.68
CA ILE A 207 -4.40 16.29 -13.32
C ILE A 207 -4.78 15.19 -12.30
N THR A 208 -5.77 14.36 -12.62
CA THR A 208 -6.18 13.25 -11.76
C THR A 208 -5.09 12.18 -11.65
N GLN A 209 -4.36 11.92 -12.74
CA GLN A 209 -3.22 11.00 -12.72
C GLN A 209 -2.10 11.51 -11.81
N VAL A 210 -1.79 12.82 -11.88
CA VAL A 210 -0.81 13.46 -11.00
C VAL A 210 -1.22 13.38 -9.53
N GLN A 211 -2.50 13.57 -9.21
CA GLN A 211 -3.04 13.39 -7.85
C GLN A 211 -2.87 11.94 -7.34
N LEU A 212 -3.15 10.94 -8.18
CA LEU A 212 -2.94 9.53 -7.81
C LEU A 212 -1.45 9.20 -7.62
N ILE A 213 -0.57 9.78 -8.45
CA ILE A 213 0.87 9.64 -8.32
C ILE A 213 1.35 10.27 -7.00
N GLN A 214 0.84 11.47 -6.63
CA GLN A 214 1.12 12.09 -5.33
C GLN A 214 0.80 11.12 -4.19
N PHE A 215 -0.40 10.54 -4.14
CA PHE A 215 -0.77 9.63 -3.05
C PHE A 215 0.11 8.39 -3.01
N THR A 216 0.50 7.87 -4.17
CA THR A 216 1.42 6.72 -4.26
C THR A 216 2.80 7.07 -3.70
N ILE A 217 3.36 8.23 -4.06
CA ILE A 217 4.66 8.69 -3.55
C ILE A 217 4.60 8.89 -2.03
N LEU A 218 3.54 9.52 -1.53
CA LEU A 218 3.36 9.74 -0.10
C LEU A 218 3.24 8.42 0.67
N MET A 219 2.47 7.46 0.16
CA MET A 219 2.36 6.12 0.76
C MET A 219 3.72 5.42 0.85
N LEU A 220 4.53 5.48 -0.21
CA LEU A 220 5.88 4.90 -0.19
C LEU A 220 6.78 5.63 0.81
N HIS A 221 6.78 6.96 0.80
CA HIS A 221 7.60 7.78 1.70
C HIS A 221 7.30 7.54 3.17
N PHE A 222 6.01 7.48 3.56
CA PHE A 222 5.61 7.16 4.92
C PHE A 222 5.85 5.68 5.29
N GLY A 223 6.00 4.80 4.30
CA GLY A 223 6.41 3.41 4.48
C GLY A 223 7.89 3.25 4.79
N VAL A 224 8.78 4.13 4.32
CA VAL A 224 10.25 3.96 4.50
C VAL A 224 10.68 3.86 5.96
N PRO A 225 10.21 4.72 6.91
CA PRO A 225 10.55 4.57 8.32
C PRO A 225 10.07 3.27 8.97
N LEU A 226 9.08 2.61 8.39
CA LEU A 226 8.55 1.34 8.90
C LEU A 226 9.40 0.13 8.48
N VAL A 227 10.38 0.32 7.59
CA VAL A 227 11.29 -0.73 7.11
C VAL A 227 12.17 -1.21 8.28
N ASP A 228 12.21 -2.52 8.49
CA ASP A 228 13.11 -3.17 9.42
C ASP A 228 14.56 -3.01 8.95
N GLY A 229 15.34 -2.21 9.68
CA GLY A 229 16.73 -1.91 9.40
C GLY A 229 17.65 -3.14 9.35
N ARG A 230 17.24 -4.29 9.92
CA ARG A 230 17.97 -5.55 9.81
C ARG A 230 17.98 -6.09 8.39
N SER A 231 16.90 -5.87 7.64
CA SER A 231 16.75 -6.34 6.25
C SER A 231 17.37 -5.39 5.21
N ALA A 232 17.63 -4.13 5.58
CA ALA A 232 18.00 -3.07 4.65
C ALA A 232 19.30 -3.32 3.85
N HIS A 233 20.25 -4.07 4.41
CA HIS A 233 21.52 -4.42 3.76
C HIS A 233 21.39 -5.55 2.72
N LEU A 234 20.25 -6.26 2.71
CA LEU A 234 20.06 -7.41 1.84
C LEU A 234 19.81 -6.97 0.39
N PRO A 235 20.37 -7.68 -0.60
CA PRO A 235 20.14 -7.38 -2.01
C PRO A 235 18.64 -7.33 -2.35
N LEU A 236 18.25 -6.41 -3.24
CA LEU A 236 16.86 -6.17 -3.68
C LEU A 236 15.90 -5.62 -2.62
N VAL A 237 16.25 -5.63 -1.33
CA VAL A 237 15.38 -5.15 -0.25
C VAL A 237 15.35 -3.62 -0.18
N GLY A 238 16.51 -2.98 -0.40
CA GLY A 238 16.71 -1.54 -0.20
C GLY A 238 15.92 -0.61 -1.13
N SER A 239 15.25 -1.10 -2.17
CA SER A 239 14.43 -0.26 -3.06
C SER A 239 13.10 -0.92 -3.46
N PRO A 240 11.95 -0.43 -2.95
CA PRO A 240 10.64 -0.97 -3.32
C PRO A 240 10.33 -0.75 -4.81
N VAL A 241 10.87 0.32 -5.40
CA VAL A 241 10.70 0.66 -6.82
C VAL A 241 11.27 -0.43 -7.72
N LEU A 242 12.39 -1.04 -7.33
CA LEU A 242 13.01 -2.12 -8.10
C LEU A 242 12.09 -3.34 -8.18
N ILE A 243 11.49 -3.74 -7.06
CA ILE A 243 10.58 -4.90 -7.00
C ILE A 243 9.30 -4.65 -7.78
N VAL A 244 8.71 -3.48 -7.63
CA VAL A 244 7.53 -3.08 -8.41
C VAL A 244 7.88 -3.06 -9.92
N GLY A 245 9.06 -2.56 -10.28
CA GLY A 245 9.58 -2.59 -11.63
C GLY A 245 9.73 -4.00 -12.20
N ILE A 246 10.28 -4.94 -11.41
CA ILE A 246 10.41 -6.35 -11.81
C ILE A 246 9.02 -6.98 -12.04
N VAL A 247 8.06 -6.78 -11.13
CA VAL A 247 6.71 -7.33 -11.27
C VAL A 247 5.98 -6.72 -12.47
N PHE A 248 6.15 -5.42 -12.72
CA PHE A 248 5.58 -4.76 -13.90
C PHE A 248 6.19 -5.30 -15.20
N ALA A 249 7.51 -5.43 -15.26
CA ALA A 249 8.22 -6.00 -16.41
C ALA A 249 7.79 -7.44 -16.68
N TYR A 250 7.64 -8.23 -15.62
CA TYR A 250 7.09 -9.59 -15.66
C TYR A 250 5.68 -9.63 -16.24
N LEU A 251 4.75 -8.80 -15.71
CA LEU A 251 3.37 -8.75 -16.19
C LEU A 251 3.30 -8.31 -17.66
N TYR A 252 4.08 -7.30 -18.03
CA TYR A 252 4.19 -6.84 -19.41
C TYR A 252 4.71 -7.95 -20.34
N PHE A 253 5.73 -8.70 -19.91
CA PHE A 253 6.26 -9.82 -20.66
C PHE A 253 5.22 -10.94 -20.82
N VAL A 254 4.64 -11.44 -19.72
CA VAL A 254 3.78 -12.62 -19.71
C VAL A 254 2.42 -12.36 -20.38
N LEU A 255 1.85 -11.16 -20.22
CA LEU A 255 0.51 -10.85 -20.74
C LEU A 255 0.52 -10.19 -22.11
N ARG A 256 1.61 -9.50 -22.50
CA ARG A 256 1.61 -8.68 -23.72
C ARG A 256 2.74 -9.03 -24.67
N TYR A 257 3.98 -8.79 -24.28
CA TYR A 257 5.13 -8.87 -25.19
C TYR A 257 5.45 -10.32 -25.59
N GLY A 258 5.57 -11.21 -24.61
CA GLY A 258 5.94 -12.62 -24.81
C GLY A 258 4.98 -13.38 -25.74
N PRO A 259 3.65 -13.38 -25.47
CA PRO A 259 2.69 -14.04 -26.35
C PRO A 259 2.74 -13.50 -27.79
N ARG A 260 2.83 -12.17 -27.97
CA ARG A 260 2.96 -11.53 -29.29
C ARG A 260 4.23 -11.94 -30.02
N HIS A 261 5.36 -11.92 -29.33
CA HIS A 261 6.65 -12.34 -29.88
C HIS A 261 6.65 -13.82 -30.29
N MET A 262 5.89 -14.66 -29.58
CA MET A 262 5.80 -16.08 -29.87
C MET A 262 4.82 -16.43 -31.00
N VAL A 263 3.89 -15.56 -31.43
CA VAL A 263 2.85 -15.89 -32.44
C VAL A 263 3.48 -16.57 -33.67
N ASN A 264 4.49 -15.95 -34.26
CA ASN A 264 5.13 -16.40 -35.50
C ASN A 264 6.33 -17.35 -35.29
N ARG A 265 6.57 -17.82 -34.06
CA ARG A 265 7.73 -18.68 -33.73
C ARG A 265 7.29 -20.08 -33.32
N LYS A 266 8.14 -21.08 -33.56
CA LYS A 266 7.98 -22.41 -32.97
C LYS A 266 8.29 -22.36 -31.47
N PRO A 267 7.67 -23.21 -30.63
CA PRO A 267 7.96 -23.25 -29.20
C PRO A 267 9.44 -23.58 -28.97
N TYR A 268 10.10 -22.85 -28.07
CA TYR A 268 11.52 -23.05 -27.80
C TYR A 268 11.77 -24.37 -27.07
N ASN A 269 12.88 -25.05 -27.42
CA ASN A 269 13.31 -26.27 -26.74
C ASN A 269 14.08 -25.95 -25.45
N VAL A 270 13.35 -25.51 -24.43
CA VAL A 270 13.91 -25.16 -23.11
C VAL A 270 13.78 -26.29 -22.07
N LEU A 271 13.58 -27.54 -22.52
CA LEU A 271 13.26 -28.66 -21.62
C LEU A 271 14.37 -28.98 -20.62
N LYS A 272 15.65 -28.94 -21.06
CA LYS A 272 16.81 -29.15 -20.18
C LYS A 272 16.87 -28.08 -19.07
N MET A 273 16.59 -26.83 -19.42
CA MET A 273 16.54 -25.73 -18.47
C MET A 273 15.40 -25.92 -17.46
N ILE A 274 14.19 -26.32 -17.91
CA ILE A 274 13.06 -26.61 -17.01
C ILE A 274 13.39 -27.74 -16.03
N LYS A 275 14.07 -28.81 -16.48
CA LYS A 275 14.50 -29.92 -15.62
C LYS A 275 15.43 -29.43 -14.51
N VAL A 276 16.47 -28.66 -14.87
CA VAL A 276 17.44 -28.10 -13.91
C VAL A 276 16.75 -27.13 -12.95
N TYR A 277 15.88 -26.27 -13.47
CA TYR A 277 15.11 -25.30 -12.69
C TYR A 277 14.20 -25.99 -11.67
N ASN A 278 13.42 -26.99 -12.07
CA ASN A 278 12.52 -27.70 -11.16
C ASN A 278 13.31 -28.45 -10.07
N LEU A 279 14.46 -29.04 -10.40
CA LEU A 279 15.33 -29.69 -9.43
C LEU A 279 15.92 -28.68 -8.42
N PHE A 280 16.39 -27.54 -8.92
CA PHE A 280 16.88 -26.44 -8.08
C PHE A 280 15.78 -25.93 -7.13
N GLN A 281 14.59 -25.63 -7.67
CA GLN A 281 13.45 -25.16 -6.89
C GLN A 281 13.04 -26.17 -5.82
N MET A 282 12.98 -27.45 -6.16
CA MET A 282 12.71 -28.52 -5.20
C MET A 282 13.76 -28.52 -4.07
N ALA A 283 15.05 -28.56 -4.41
CA ALA A 283 16.13 -28.61 -3.42
C ALA A 283 16.15 -27.37 -2.51
N ALA A 284 15.93 -26.18 -3.08
CA ALA A 284 15.89 -24.93 -2.34
C ALA A 284 14.69 -24.85 -1.37
N ASN A 285 13.50 -25.27 -1.82
CA ASN A 285 12.31 -25.36 -0.96
C ASN A 285 12.49 -26.39 0.17
N VAL A 286 13.06 -27.58 -0.11
CA VAL A 286 13.36 -28.60 0.91
C VAL A 286 14.36 -28.06 1.94
N THR A 287 15.43 -27.42 1.47
CA THR A 287 16.47 -26.87 2.37
C THR A 287 15.88 -25.81 3.29
N LEU A 288 15.06 -24.89 2.75
CA LEU A 288 14.43 -23.86 3.55
C LEU A 288 13.41 -24.45 4.54
N PHE A 289 12.59 -25.41 4.10
CA PHE A 289 11.65 -26.13 4.97
C PHE A 289 12.36 -26.80 6.14
N LEU A 290 13.42 -27.57 5.88
CA LEU A 290 14.18 -28.27 6.92
C LEU A 290 14.85 -27.30 7.89
N ARG A 291 15.39 -26.17 7.40
CA ARG A 291 15.98 -25.13 8.26
C ARG A 291 14.93 -24.45 9.15
N ILE A 292 13.76 -24.10 8.61
CA ILE A 292 12.69 -23.51 9.42
C ILE A 292 12.20 -24.54 10.46
N CYS A 293 11.99 -25.79 10.07
CA CYS A 293 11.64 -26.88 11.00
C CYS A 293 12.66 -27.02 12.13
N TYR A 294 13.95 -27.13 11.81
CA TYR A 294 15.00 -27.28 12.80
C TYR A 294 15.01 -26.10 13.79
N ASN A 295 14.84 -24.87 13.31
CA ASN A 295 14.82 -23.70 14.20
C ASN A 295 13.55 -23.65 15.06
N VAL A 296 12.37 -23.78 14.44
CA VAL A 296 11.09 -23.67 15.14
C VAL A 296 10.86 -24.78 16.15
N PHE A 297 11.25 -26.02 15.83
CA PHE A 297 10.95 -27.18 16.69
C PHE A 297 12.09 -27.58 17.63
N LEU A 298 13.35 -27.25 17.33
CA LEU A 298 14.51 -27.71 18.12
C LEU A 298 15.31 -26.58 18.77
N LEU A 299 15.36 -25.37 18.18
CA LEU A 299 16.15 -24.26 18.71
C LEU A 299 15.32 -23.21 19.44
N TYR A 300 14.08 -22.95 19.00
CA TYR A 300 13.24 -21.93 19.60
C TYR A 300 12.56 -22.50 20.85
N GLU A 301 13.00 -22.04 22.03
CA GLU A 301 12.51 -22.56 23.33
C GLU A 301 11.01 -22.25 23.57
N HIS A 302 10.48 -21.16 23.01
CA HIS A 302 9.14 -20.66 23.29
C HIS A 302 8.36 -20.24 22.04
N PHE A 303 8.42 -21.00 20.95
CA PHE A 303 7.62 -20.70 19.75
C PHE A 303 6.13 -20.97 20.00
N SER A 304 5.29 -19.96 19.78
CA SER A 304 3.85 -20.02 19.96
C SER A 304 3.13 -20.18 18.62
N PHE A 305 2.56 -21.36 18.37
CA PHE A 305 1.69 -21.59 17.21
C PHE A 305 0.36 -20.83 17.27
N ARG A 306 0.02 -20.23 18.41
CA ARG A 306 -1.20 -19.43 18.57
C ARG A 306 -0.96 -17.98 18.19
N CYS A 307 0.07 -17.37 18.73
CA CYS A 307 0.46 -16.00 18.43
C CYS A 307 1.96 -15.89 18.67
N GLN A 308 2.72 -15.83 17.58
CA GLN A 308 4.15 -15.59 17.65
C GLN A 308 4.43 -14.11 17.34
N PRO A 309 4.90 -13.32 18.32
CA PRO A 309 5.34 -11.95 18.06
C PRO A 309 6.62 -11.94 17.23
N ILE A 310 6.93 -10.80 16.64
CA ILE A 310 8.15 -10.60 15.88
C ILE A 310 9.26 -10.18 16.85
N ASP A 311 10.39 -10.88 16.82
CA ASP A 311 11.61 -10.41 17.49
C ASP A 311 12.33 -9.42 16.58
N TYR A 312 12.26 -8.12 16.88
CA TYR A 312 12.95 -7.05 16.15
C TYR A 312 14.41 -6.86 16.58
N SER A 313 14.92 -7.64 17.53
CA SER A 313 16.31 -7.55 17.98
C SER A 313 17.28 -8.13 16.95
N LYS A 314 18.57 -7.81 17.09
CA LYS A 314 19.67 -8.44 16.34
C LYS A 314 20.14 -9.74 17.01
N SER A 315 19.27 -10.39 17.79
CA SER A 315 19.54 -11.72 18.35
C SER A 315 19.73 -12.73 17.22
N ARG A 316 20.32 -13.88 17.54
CA ARG A 316 20.44 -15.00 16.58
C ARG A 316 19.07 -15.40 16.02
N VAL A 317 18.06 -15.51 16.89
CA VAL A 317 16.67 -15.85 16.54
C VAL A 317 16.09 -14.81 15.58
N GLY A 318 16.15 -13.52 15.95
CA GLY A 318 15.61 -12.44 15.12
C GLY A 318 16.28 -12.35 13.75
N MET A 319 17.60 -12.53 13.68
CA MET A 319 18.33 -12.52 12.41
C MET A 319 18.03 -13.77 11.56
N ASP A 320 17.91 -14.96 12.17
CA ASP A 320 17.52 -16.18 11.46
C ASP A 320 16.13 -16.04 10.82
N GLU A 321 15.16 -15.45 11.51
CA GLU A 321 13.83 -15.15 10.96
C GLU A 321 13.87 -14.21 9.74
N VAL A 322 14.75 -13.18 9.78
CA VAL A 322 15.00 -12.28 8.63
C VAL A 322 15.59 -13.06 7.46
N TYR A 323 16.58 -13.93 7.69
CA TYR A 323 17.20 -14.72 6.64
C TYR A 323 16.24 -15.76 6.04
N PHE A 324 15.37 -16.39 6.83
CA PHE A 324 14.32 -17.28 6.31
C PHE A 324 13.30 -16.51 5.47
N SER A 325 12.87 -15.34 5.94
CA SER A 325 11.95 -14.47 5.19
C SER A 325 12.58 -14.01 3.87
N TYR A 326 13.87 -13.69 3.86
CA TYR A 326 14.60 -13.30 2.67
C TYR A 326 14.78 -14.46 1.68
N ALA A 327 15.17 -15.64 2.16
CA ALA A 327 15.27 -16.84 1.32
C ALA A 327 13.91 -17.20 0.70
N TYR A 328 12.82 -17.08 1.47
CA TYR A 328 11.47 -17.29 0.98
C TYR A 328 11.06 -16.27 -0.09
N PHE A 329 11.39 -14.99 0.10
CA PHE A 329 11.19 -13.95 -0.90
C PHE A 329 11.95 -14.24 -2.21
N LEU A 330 13.21 -14.66 -2.13
CA LEU A 330 14.00 -15.05 -3.31
C LEU A 330 13.38 -16.25 -4.04
N LEU A 331 12.82 -17.22 -3.32
CA LEU A 331 12.08 -18.33 -3.94
C LEU A 331 10.87 -17.81 -4.71
N LYS A 332 10.04 -16.93 -4.12
CA LYS A 332 8.88 -16.37 -4.84
C LYS A 332 9.31 -15.57 -6.08
N LEU A 333 10.44 -14.89 -6.03
CA LEU A 333 11.01 -14.20 -7.19
C LEU A 333 11.43 -15.20 -8.28
N ALA A 334 12.06 -16.32 -7.89
CA ALA A 334 12.42 -17.40 -8.80
C ALA A 334 11.19 -18.13 -9.38
N ASP A 335 10.08 -18.20 -8.64
CA ASP A 335 8.80 -18.77 -9.10
C ASP A 335 8.22 -18.00 -10.30
N LEU A 336 8.62 -16.74 -10.55
CA LEU A 336 8.22 -15.99 -11.75
C LEU A 336 8.71 -16.64 -13.06
N ALA A 337 9.78 -17.43 -13.01
CA ALA A 337 10.29 -18.11 -14.20
C ALA A 337 9.31 -19.16 -14.76
N ASP A 338 8.40 -19.70 -13.95
CA ASP A 338 7.41 -20.71 -14.37
C ASP A 338 6.54 -20.22 -15.53
N THR A 339 5.95 -19.03 -15.41
CA THR A 339 5.15 -18.44 -16.49
C THR A 339 5.98 -18.08 -17.70
N VAL A 340 7.22 -17.65 -17.51
CA VAL A 340 8.13 -17.36 -18.62
C VAL A 340 8.33 -18.63 -19.44
N PHE A 341 8.54 -19.78 -18.80
CA PHE A 341 8.62 -21.07 -19.49
C PHE A 341 7.32 -21.45 -20.19
N PHE A 342 6.14 -21.18 -19.59
CA PHE A 342 4.86 -21.42 -20.25
C PHE A 342 4.71 -20.60 -21.53
N VAL A 343 5.05 -19.31 -21.50
CA VAL A 343 4.98 -18.42 -22.66
C VAL A 343 5.95 -18.88 -23.76
N LEU A 344 7.22 -19.16 -23.42
CA LEU A 344 8.24 -19.60 -24.36
C LEU A 344 7.94 -20.97 -25.00
N ARG A 345 7.14 -21.81 -24.33
CA ARG A 345 6.68 -23.11 -24.84
C ARG A 345 5.29 -23.07 -25.50
N LYS A 346 4.69 -21.88 -25.68
CA LYS A 346 3.32 -21.70 -26.20
C LYS A 346 2.25 -22.47 -25.40
N LYS A 347 2.42 -22.57 -24.08
CA LYS A 347 1.47 -23.21 -23.16
C LYS A 347 0.54 -22.17 -22.52
N GLN A 348 -0.10 -21.34 -23.34
CA GLN A 348 -0.89 -20.20 -22.85
C GLN A 348 -2.09 -20.60 -21.97
N SER A 349 -2.63 -21.81 -22.15
CA SER A 349 -3.68 -22.36 -21.28
C SER A 349 -3.26 -22.48 -19.80
N HIS A 350 -1.95 -22.53 -19.51
CA HIS A 350 -1.41 -22.56 -18.15
C HIS A 350 -1.25 -21.15 -17.55
N VAL A 351 -1.20 -20.10 -18.38
CA VAL A 351 -1.11 -18.69 -17.95
C VAL A 351 -2.52 -18.20 -17.59
N SER A 352 -3.09 -18.79 -16.55
CA SER A 352 -4.42 -18.44 -16.03
C SER A 352 -4.37 -17.20 -15.14
N PHE A 353 -5.53 -16.57 -14.93
CA PHE A 353 -5.66 -15.47 -13.97
C PHE A 353 -5.17 -15.87 -12.57
N LEU A 354 -5.57 -17.04 -12.07
CA LEU A 354 -5.13 -17.57 -10.78
C LEU A 354 -3.60 -17.59 -10.67
N HIS A 355 -2.94 -18.13 -11.69
CA HIS A 355 -1.49 -18.30 -11.68
C HIS A 355 -0.77 -16.95 -11.77
N VAL A 356 -1.15 -16.06 -12.69
CA VAL A 356 -0.50 -14.73 -12.79
C VAL A 356 -0.77 -13.88 -11.55
N TYR A 357 -2.00 -13.87 -11.03
CA TYR A 357 -2.38 -13.18 -9.80
C TYR A 357 -1.53 -13.67 -8.62
N HIS A 358 -1.49 -14.98 -8.38
CA HIS A 358 -0.73 -15.57 -7.29
C HIS A 358 0.76 -15.24 -7.39
N HIS A 359 1.40 -15.49 -8.53
CA HIS A 359 2.86 -15.28 -8.67
C HIS A 359 3.25 -13.79 -8.53
N SER A 360 2.49 -12.86 -9.10
CA SER A 360 2.79 -11.42 -8.95
C SER A 360 2.51 -10.91 -7.54
N PHE A 361 1.39 -11.30 -6.95
CA PHE A 361 0.98 -10.80 -5.63
C PHE A 361 1.84 -11.39 -4.52
N MET A 362 2.24 -12.66 -4.61
CA MET A 362 3.12 -13.29 -3.63
C MET A 362 4.50 -12.61 -3.57
N VAL A 363 5.08 -12.19 -4.70
CA VAL A 363 6.37 -11.45 -4.70
C VAL A 363 6.24 -10.11 -3.98
N LEU A 364 5.20 -9.33 -4.28
CA LEU A 364 4.95 -8.05 -3.61
C LEU A 364 4.68 -8.24 -2.11
N THR A 365 3.84 -9.22 -1.77
CA THR A 365 3.46 -9.52 -0.39
C THR A 365 4.66 -9.95 0.43
N THR A 366 5.49 -10.84 -0.10
CA THR A 366 6.68 -11.35 0.62
C THR A 366 7.77 -10.30 0.74
N TYR A 367 7.90 -9.40 -0.24
CA TYR A 367 8.73 -8.21 -0.10
C TYR A 367 8.27 -7.32 1.07
N CYS A 368 6.97 -6.98 1.11
CA CYS A 368 6.44 -6.17 2.21
C CYS A 368 6.53 -6.90 3.56
N ALA A 369 6.30 -8.21 3.60
CA ALA A 369 6.47 -9.00 4.81
C ALA A 369 7.93 -8.98 5.29
N LEU A 370 8.90 -9.18 4.40
CA LEU A 370 10.33 -9.09 4.73
C LEU A 370 10.72 -7.70 5.26
N VAL A 371 10.14 -6.66 4.69
CA VAL A 371 10.46 -5.27 5.03
C VAL A 371 9.80 -4.82 6.34
N PHE A 372 8.55 -5.21 6.62
CA PHE A 372 7.79 -4.67 7.76
C PHE A 372 7.66 -5.68 8.92
N VAL A 373 7.55 -6.96 8.61
CA VAL A 373 7.27 -8.03 9.58
C VAL A 373 8.08 -9.31 9.27
N PRO A 374 9.43 -9.23 9.22
CA PRO A 374 10.25 -10.40 8.92
C PRO A 374 10.23 -11.37 10.12
N GLY A 375 9.40 -12.42 10.02
CA GLY A 375 9.33 -13.48 11.02
C GLY A 375 8.03 -13.57 11.81
N GLY A 376 8.14 -14.04 13.05
CA GLY A 376 7.04 -14.28 13.96
C GLY A 376 5.92 -15.15 13.36
N HIS A 377 4.67 -14.68 13.47
CA HIS A 377 3.47 -15.41 13.04
C HIS A 377 3.47 -15.78 11.55
N VAL A 378 4.17 -15.03 10.70
CA VAL A 378 4.27 -15.26 9.25
C VAL A 378 5.20 -16.42 8.91
N LEU A 379 6.10 -16.82 9.81
CA LEU A 379 7.06 -17.90 9.57
C LEU A 379 6.35 -19.23 9.25
N LEU A 380 5.19 -19.48 9.85
CA LEU A 380 4.39 -20.68 9.60
C LEU A 380 3.83 -20.73 8.16
N LEU A 381 3.57 -19.58 7.54
CA LEU A 381 3.22 -19.51 6.12
C LEU A 381 4.38 -20.00 5.26
N GLY A 382 5.59 -19.50 5.53
CA GLY A 382 6.81 -19.94 4.84
C GLY A 382 7.05 -21.44 5.01
N LEU A 383 6.84 -21.97 6.23
CA LEU A 383 6.99 -23.39 6.53
C LEU A 383 6.07 -24.27 5.66
N TRP A 384 4.75 -24.02 5.70
CA TRP A 384 3.82 -24.86 4.93
C TRP A 384 3.95 -24.64 3.42
N ASN A 385 4.23 -23.42 2.97
CA ASN A 385 4.39 -23.15 1.55
C ASN A 385 5.61 -23.85 0.96
N THR A 386 6.76 -23.82 1.64
CA THR A 386 7.98 -24.48 1.18
C THR A 386 7.82 -26.00 1.13
N LEU A 387 7.11 -26.61 2.08
CA LEU A 387 6.78 -28.04 2.02
C LEU A 387 5.94 -28.38 0.77
N VAL A 388 4.86 -27.65 0.54
CA VAL A 388 3.97 -27.91 -0.59
C VAL A 388 4.65 -27.60 -1.92
N HIS A 389 5.46 -26.54 -1.99
CA HIS A 389 6.26 -26.22 -3.18
C HIS A 389 7.34 -27.26 -3.46
N ALA A 390 7.99 -27.84 -2.43
CA ALA A 390 8.93 -28.94 -2.63
C ALA A 390 8.26 -30.13 -3.33
N ILE A 391 7.07 -30.53 -2.86
CA ILE A 391 6.31 -31.63 -3.45
C ILE A 391 5.80 -31.27 -4.86
N MET A 392 5.35 -30.02 -5.07
CA MET A 392 4.88 -29.53 -6.36
C MET A 392 6.01 -29.50 -7.42
N TYR A 393 7.19 -28.97 -7.07
CA TYR A 393 8.31 -28.92 -8.00
C TYR A 393 8.89 -30.31 -8.26
N PHE A 394 8.82 -31.23 -7.29
CA PHE A 394 9.12 -32.64 -7.54
C PHE A 394 8.17 -33.25 -8.58
N TYR A 395 6.86 -32.98 -8.47
CA TYR A 395 5.88 -33.36 -9.49
C TYR A 395 6.21 -32.76 -10.88
N TYR A 396 6.55 -31.47 -10.95
CA TYR A 396 6.94 -30.83 -12.21
C TYR A 396 8.25 -31.38 -12.79
N PHE A 397 9.21 -31.75 -11.94
CA PHE A 397 10.43 -32.43 -12.35
C PHE A 397 10.11 -33.80 -12.99
N LEU A 398 9.31 -34.63 -12.34
CA LEU A 398 8.91 -35.95 -12.88
C LEU A 398 8.17 -35.83 -14.21
N THR A 399 7.21 -34.91 -14.32
CA THR A 399 6.49 -34.69 -15.60
C THR A 399 7.44 -34.21 -16.72
N SER A 400 8.47 -33.42 -16.39
CA SER A 400 9.47 -32.96 -17.35
C SER A 400 10.41 -34.08 -17.84
N LEU A 401 10.55 -35.17 -17.08
CA LEU A 401 11.27 -36.38 -17.51
C LEU A 401 10.47 -37.26 -18.47
N GLY A 402 9.19 -36.96 -18.71
CA GLY A 402 8.32 -37.73 -19.59
C GLY A 402 7.47 -38.78 -18.87
N ALA A 403 7.38 -38.72 -17.53
CA ALA A 403 6.45 -39.55 -16.79
C ALA A 403 5.00 -39.24 -17.22
N HIS A 404 4.32 -40.22 -17.82
CA HIS A 404 2.95 -40.11 -18.29
C HIS A 404 1.95 -40.03 -17.13
N ASN A 405 0.73 -39.53 -17.42
CA ASN A 405 -0.35 -39.37 -16.45
C ASN A 405 -0.67 -40.66 -15.64
N ASN A 406 -0.48 -41.85 -16.22
CA ASN A 406 -0.69 -43.13 -15.53
C ASN A 406 0.35 -43.38 -14.41
N SER A 407 1.57 -42.87 -14.55
CA SER A 407 2.63 -43.04 -13.54
C SER A 407 2.52 -42.04 -12.38
N ILE A 408 1.78 -40.94 -12.55
CA ILE A 408 1.63 -39.87 -11.54
C ILE A 408 0.17 -39.72 -11.09
N TRP A 409 -0.38 -40.82 -10.59
CA TRP A 409 -1.76 -40.93 -10.09
C TRP A 409 -2.09 -39.93 -8.96
N TRP A 410 -1.07 -39.43 -8.25
CA TRP A 410 -1.24 -38.62 -7.06
C TRP A 410 -1.43 -37.12 -7.31
N LYS A 411 -1.55 -36.68 -8.57
CA LYS A 411 -1.84 -35.28 -8.94
C LYS A 411 -3.05 -34.69 -8.20
N LYS A 412 -4.14 -35.47 -8.06
CA LYS A 412 -5.35 -35.05 -7.33
C LYS A 412 -5.06 -34.79 -5.84
N TYR A 413 -4.15 -35.55 -5.23
CA TYR A 413 -3.76 -35.39 -3.82
C TYR A 413 -2.87 -34.18 -3.60
N LEU A 414 -2.02 -33.82 -4.57
CA LEU A 414 -1.25 -32.57 -4.52
C LEU A 414 -2.17 -31.35 -4.44
N THR A 415 -3.23 -31.29 -5.27
CA THR A 415 -4.19 -30.18 -5.21
C THR A 415 -4.98 -30.17 -3.89
N ARG A 416 -5.29 -31.35 -3.32
CA ARG A 416 -5.90 -31.44 -1.98
C ARG A 416 -4.96 -30.93 -0.88
N LEU A 417 -3.67 -31.22 -0.98
CA LEU A 417 -2.66 -30.71 -0.04
C LEU A 417 -2.57 -29.19 -0.10
N GLN A 418 -2.59 -28.58 -1.30
CA GLN A 418 -2.64 -27.13 -1.48
C GLN A 418 -3.88 -26.50 -0.84
N LEU A 419 -5.06 -27.12 -1.01
CA LEU A 419 -6.30 -26.65 -0.37
C LEU A 419 -6.21 -26.73 1.17
N MET A 420 -5.69 -27.84 1.71
CA MET A 420 -5.50 -28.00 3.15
C MET A 420 -4.52 -26.97 3.72
N GLN A 421 -3.45 -26.66 2.99
CA GLN A 421 -2.53 -25.59 3.35
C GLN A 421 -3.26 -24.25 3.49
N PHE A 422 -4.04 -23.82 2.50
CA PHE A 422 -4.73 -22.52 2.56
C PHE A 422 -5.81 -22.47 3.63
N LEU A 423 -6.53 -23.57 3.86
CA LEU A 423 -7.47 -23.71 4.97
C LEU A 423 -6.77 -23.54 6.32
N HIS A 424 -5.65 -24.24 6.52
CA HIS A 424 -4.87 -24.11 7.74
C HIS A 424 -4.32 -22.70 7.92
N LEU A 425 -3.81 -22.06 6.86
CA LEU A 425 -3.32 -20.67 6.93
C LEU A 425 -4.44 -19.68 7.24
N ALA A 426 -5.64 -19.86 6.68
CA ALA A 426 -6.79 -19.03 7.02
C ALA A 426 -7.15 -19.17 8.51
N PHE A 427 -7.13 -20.39 9.06
CA PHE A 427 -7.33 -20.58 10.50
C PHE A 427 -6.22 -19.96 11.34
N HIS A 428 -4.96 -20.15 10.95
CA HIS A 428 -3.77 -19.63 11.65
C HIS A 428 -3.75 -18.10 11.73
N PHE A 429 -4.05 -17.39 10.64
CA PHE A 429 -4.14 -15.93 10.65
C PHE A 429 -5.45 -15.40 11.22
N GLY A 430 -6.54 -16.18 11.11
CA GLY A 430 -7.86 -15.79 11.60
C GLY A 430 -7.99 -15.87 13.11
N ARG A 431 -7.49 -16.94 13.74
CA ARG A 431 -7.65 -17.19 15.18
C ARG A 431 -7.18 -16.02 16.07
N PRO A 432 -5.98 -15.43 15.89
CA PRO A 432 -5.51 -14.33 16.74
C PRO A 432 -6.38 -13.07 16.67
N LEU A 433 -7.15 -12.89 15.58
CA LEU A 433 -8.09 -11.77 15.43
C LEU A 433 -9.29 -11.86 16.37
N PHE A 434 -9.66 -13.08 16.80
CA PHE A 434 -10.78 -13.33 17.70
C PHE A 434 -10.35 -13.50 19.16
N ASP A 435 -9.13 -14.01 19.40
CA ASP A 435 -8.60 -14.26 20.75
C ASP A 435 -8.12 -12.96 21.47
N GLY A 436 -7.98 -11.83 20.75
CA GLY A 436 -7.75 -10.48 21.30
C GLY A 436 -6.37 -10.19 21.93
N ASN A 437 -5.63 -11.22 22.35
CA ASN A 437 -4.40 -11.09 23.15
C ASN A 437 -3.11 -11.37 22.34
N CYS A 438 -3.01 -10.88 21.10
CA CYS A 438 -1.84 -11.13 20.25
C CYS A 438 -1.02 -9.85 20.01
N ASN A 439 0.25 -9.88 20.41
CA ASN A 439 1.21 -8.78 20.20
C ASN A 439 1.79 -8.73 18.77
N PHE A 440 1.22 -9.50 17.84
CA PHE A 440 1.56 -9.40 16.43
C PHE A 440 0.70 -8.33 15.75
N PRO A 441 1.24 -7.51 14.82
CA PRO A 441 0.50 -6.42 14.18
C PRO A 441 -0.85 -6.84 13.55
N THR A 442 -1.96 -6.26 14.02
CA THR A 442 -3.33 -6.63 13.61
C THR A 442 -3.60 -6.45 12.12
N PHE A 443 -3.01 -5.43 11.49
CA PHE A 443 -3.13 -5.21 10.04
C PHE A 443 -2.64 -6.42 9.24
N TRP A 444 -1.49 -6.97 9.62
CA TRP A 444 -0.87 -8.10 8.93
C TRP A 444 -1.63 -9.41 9.16
N LEU A 445 -2.29 -9.57 10.31
CA LEU A 445 -3.21 -10.70 10.56
C LEU A 445 -4.43 -10.65 9.65
N TRP A 446 -5.10 -9.49 9.57
CA TRP A 446 -6.24 -9.30 8.67
C TRP A 446 -5.86 -9.52 7.22
N TYR A 447 -4.72 -8.99 6.80
CA TYR A 447 -4.21 -9.16 5.45
C TYR A 447 -3.93 -10.63 5.13
N GLY A 448 -3.20 -11.35 6.01
CA GLY A 448 -2.91 -12.78 5.84
C GLY A 448 -4.19 -13.63 5.79
N PHE A 449 -5.16 -13.33 6.65
CA PHE A 449 -6.47 -13.99 6.67
C PHE A 449 -7.23 -13.80 5.35
N LEU A 450 -7.43 -12.55 4.93
CA LEU A 450 -8.16 -12.24 3.70
C LEU A 450 -7.48 -12.84 2.47
N GLN A 451 -6.14 -12.76 2.40
CA GLN A 451 -5.39 -13.33 1.28
C GLN A 451 -5.53 -14.87 1.23
N ALA A 452 -5.48 -15.55 2.38
CA ALA A 452 -5.70 -16.99 2.44
C ALA A 452 -7.10 -17.39 1.94
N ILE A 453 -8.14 -16.62 2.29
CA ILE A 453 -9.52 -16.84 1.82
C ILE A 453 -9.64 -16.63 0.31
N ILE A 454 -9.04 -15.57 -0.24
CA ILE A 454 -9.07 -15.30 -1.69
C ILE A 454 -8.42 -16.44 -2.46
N VAL A 455 -7.20 -16.84 -2.07
CA VAL A 455 -6.46 -17.91 -2.75
C VAL A 455 -7.17 -19.25 -2.60
N LEU A 456 -7.72 -19.55 -1.42
CA LEU A 456 -8.56 -20.74 -1.21
C LEU A 456 -9.75 -20.76 -2.17
N GLY A 457 -10.46 -19.64 -2.33
CA GLY A 457 -11.59 -19.54 -3.26
C GLY A 457 -11.19 -19.80 -4.72
N LEU A 458 -10.07 -19.22 -5.17
CA LEU A 458 -9.55 -19.44 -6.53
C LEU A 458 -9.11 -20.88 -6.77
N PHE A 459 -8.44 -21.53 -5.80
CA PHE A 459 -8.04 -22.93 -5.90
C PHE A 459 -9.24 -23.88 -5.83
N LEU A 460 -10.28 -23.55 -5.06
CA LEU A 460 -11.50 -24.33 -4.97
C LEU A 460 -12.25 -24.31 -6.32
N ASP A 461 -12.37 -23.14 -6.94
CA ASP A 461 -12.92 -22.99 -8.30
C ASP A 461 -12.14 -23.83 -9.32
N PHE A 462 -10.81 -23.76 -9.29
CA PHE A 462 -9.94 -24.59 -10.13
C PHE A 462 -10.14 -26.09 -9.90
N TYR A 463 -10.23 -26.53 -8.65
CA TYR A 463 -10.43 -27.93 -8.27
C TYR A 463 -11.77 -28.47 -8.79
N ILE A 464 -12.85 -27.70 -8.61
CA ILE A 464 -14.19 -28.06 -9.06
C ILE A 464 -14.23 -28.18 -10.59
N LYS A 465 -13.71 -27.17 -11.30
CA LYS A 465 -13.67 -27.14 -12.77
C LYS A 465 -12.85 -28.27 -13.37
N THR A 466 -11.70 -28.57 -12.76
CA THR A 466 -10.78 -29.56 -13.32
C THR A 466 -11.20 -30.98 -12.98
N TYR A 467 -11.48 -31.30 -11.72
CA TYR A 467 -11.67 -32.70 -11.33
C TYR A 467 -13.14 -33.09 -11.21
N LYS A 468 -14.01 -32.22 -10.70
CA LYS A 468 -15.40 -32.59 -10.40
C LYS A 468 -16.28 -32.59 -11.65
N TYR A 469 -16.05 -31.67 -12.59
CA TYR A 469 -16.75 -31.66 -13.87
C TYR A 469 -16.20 -32.72 -14.86
N GLN A 470 -14.89 -32.97 -14.89
CA GLN A 470 -14.32 -34.06 -15.71
C GLN A 470 -14.79 -35.43 -15.22
N ASP A 471 -14.71 -35.72 -13.91
CA ASP A 471 -15.16 -37.00 -13.36
C ASP A 471 -16.67 -37.23 -13.62
N LYS A 472 -17.50 -36.17 -13.59
CA LYS A 472 -18.93 -36.25 -13.95
C LYS A 472 -19.17 -36.56 -15.43
N ASN A 473 -18.42 -35.91 -16.33
CA ASN A 473 -18.56 -36.12 -17.77
C ASN A 473 -18.07 -37.51 -18.19
N GLU A 474 -16.97 -37.99 -17.59
CA GLU A 474 -16.48 -39.36 -17.80
C GLU A 474 -17.46 -40.41 -17.25
N LEU A 475 -18.10 -40.16 -16.09
CA LEU A 475 -19.15 -41.03 -15.57
C LEU A 475 -20.40 -41.04 -16.46
N ALA A 476 -20.76 -39.89 -17.05
CA ALA A 476 -21.90 -39.79 -17.96
C ALA A 476 -21.62 -40.52 -19.28
N GLN A 477 -20.41 -40.41 -19.82
CA GLN A 477 -19.97 -41.14 -21.02
C GLN A 477 -19.82 -42.65 -20.81
N LYS A 478 -19.56 -43.11 -19.59
CA LYS A 478 -19.56 -44.55 -19.25
C LYS A 478 -20.97 -45.13 -19.03
N LYS A 479 -21.98 -44.28 -18.90
CA LYS A 479 -23.39 -44.66 -18.69
C LYS A 479 -24.26 -44.53 -19.95
N ALA A 480 -23.76 -43.85 -20.98
CA ALA A 480 -24.31 -43.81 -22.33
C ALA A 480 -23.61 -44.86 -23.19
#